data_AF-A0A0R0F0E1-F1
#
_entry.id   AF-A0A0R0F0E1-F1
#
_cell.length_a   1.000
_cell.length_b   1.000
_cell.length_c   1.000
_cell.angle_alpha   90.00
_cell.angle_beta   90.00
_cell.angle_gamma   90.00
#
_symmetry.space_group_name_H-M   'P 1'
#
loop_
_entity.id
_entity.type
_entity.pdbx_description
1 polymer ?
#
loop_
_entity_poly.entity_id
_entity_poly.type
_entity_poly.pdbx_seq_one_letter_code
_entity_poly.pdbx_strand_id
1 'polypeptide(L)'
;MTNKVGKVIFQRAGELNVPVGFMCMKGLDLHISEIEQLCTEFPSTVVLLDHLGFCKPPINDEQGLSFSQLLNLFRFPQVHVKFGALFRVSRAQFPYLDLSLLLSHVVSHFGANRVMWSRTATQLFQKQFTVMKQCYQ
;
A
#
# COMPACT_ATOMS: atom_id res chain seq x y z
N MET A 1 17.57 2.23 1.57
CA MET A 1 16.87 3.50 1.85
C MET A 1 17.33 4.19 3.13
N THR A 2 17.90 3.48 4.10
CA THR A 2 18.20 4.03 5.45
C THR A 2 19.63 4.53 5.65
N ASN A 3 20.38 4.78 4.56
CA ASN A 3 21.67 5.44 4.67
C ASN A 3 21.49 6.93 5.07
N LYS A 4 22.60 7.62 5.38
CA LYS A 4 22.59 9.02 5.80
C LYS A 4 21.79 9.93 4.84
N VAL A 5 21.96 9.76 3.53
CA VAL A 5 21.29 10.57 2.51
C VAL A 5 19.78 10.30 2.50
N GLY A 6 19.38 9.02 2.49
CA GLY A 6 17.97 8.64 2.46
C GLY A 6 17.21 9.09 3.70
N LYS A 7 17.82 8.99 4.89
CA LYS A 7 17.23 9.53 6.13
C LYS A 7 17.06 11.04 6.10
N VAL A 8 18.05 11.78 5.62
CA VAL A 8 17.95 13.25 5.48
C VAL A 8 16.84 13.65 4.51
N ILE A 9 16.70 12.96 3.38
CA ILE A 9 15.60 13.22 2.42
C ILE A 9 14.25 12.93 3.07
N PHE A 10 14.12 11.79 3.76
CA PHE A 10 12.87 11.38 4.40
C PHE A 10 12.47 12.32 5.53
N GLN A 11 13.41 12.73 6.37
CA GLN A 11 13.19 13.74 7.42
C GLN A 11 12.75 15.07 6.79
N ARG A 12 13.47 15.54 5.77
CA ARG A 12 13.18 16.83 5.13
C ARG A 12 11.79 16.84 4.49
N ALA A 13 11.35 15.70 3.94
CA ALA A 13 10.00 15.58 3.42
C ALA A 13 8.94 15.76 4.52
N GLY A 14 9.14 15.17 5.71
CA GLY A 14 8.28 15.38 6.87
C GLY A 14 8.25 16.83 7.35
N GLU A 15 9.41 17.49 7.45
CA GLU A 15 9.51 18.92 7.80
C GLU A 15 8.76 19.84 6.83
N LEU A 16 8.70 19.45 5.55
CA LEU A 16 8.03 20.21 4.49
C LEU A 16 6.59 19.75 4.22
N ASN A 17 6.05 18.80 4.99
CA ASN A 17 4.72 18.19 4.78
C ASN A 17 4.56 17.58 3.38
N VAL A 18 5.63 17.01 2.82
CA VAL A 18 5.64 16.31 1.53
C VAL A 18 5.56 14.80 1.78
N PRO A 19 4.53 14.09 1.27
CA PRO A 19 4.46 12.64 1.40
C PRO A 19 5.57 11.93 0.63
N VAL A 20 6.07 10.82 1.19
CA VAL A 20 7.05 9.95 0.52
C VAL A 20 6.36 8.67 0.04
N GLY A 21 6.49 8.38 -1.25
CA GLY A 21 5.99 7.14 -1.85
C GLY A 21 7.05 6.04 -1.84
N PHE A 22 6.66 4.83 -1.43
CA PHE A 22 7.47 3.63 -1.62
C PHE A 22 6.84 2.72 -2.67
N MET A 23 7.61 2.44 -3.73
CA MET A 23 7.22 1.58 -4.84
C MET A 23 8.04 0.28 -4.82
N CYS A 24 7.58 -0.69 -4.04
CA CYS A 24 8.26 -1.97 -3.80
C CYS A 24 8.07 -2.97 -4.96
N MET A 25 8.43 -2.61 -6.20
CA MET A 25 8.13 -3.41 -7.41
C MET A 25 8.59 -4.88 -7.36
N LYS A 26 9.62 -5.17 -6.57
CA LYS A 26 10.21 -6.52 -6.44
C LYS A 26 9.71 -7.29 -5.21
N GLY A 27 8.79 -6.72 -4.43
CA GLY A 27 8.31 -7.29 -3.17
C GLY A 27 8.52 -6.35 -1.99
N LEU A 28 7.55 -6.33 -1.07
CA LEU A 28 7.60 -5.52 0.16
C LEU A 28 8.62 -6.05 1.17
N ASP A 29 8.79 -7.38 1.22
CA ASP A 29 9.68 -8.12 2.10
C ASP A 29 11.14 -7.63 2.01
N LEU A 30 11.59 -7.27 0.82
CA LEU A 30 12.94 -6.73 0.57
C LEU A 30 13.18 -5.34 1.20
N HIS A 31 12.12 -4.65 1.58
CA HIS A 31 12.14 -3.24 1.99
C HIS A 31 11.51 -2.99 3.36
N ILE A 32 10.81 -3.98 3.92
CA ILE A 32 10.00 -3.81 5.12
C ILE A 32 10.82 -3.28 6.31
N SER A 33 11.99 -3.86 6.58
CA SER A 33 12.83 -3.43 7.71
C SER A 33 13.28 -1.98 7.58
N GLU A 34 13.60 -1.53 6.36
CA GLU A 34 14.01 -0.15 6.11
C GLU A 34 12.83 0.83 6.22
N ILE A 35 11.64 0.44 5.76
CA ILE A 35 10.41 1.23 5.87
C ILE A 35 10.02 1.41 7.34
N GLU A 36 10.04 0.32 8.12
CA GLU A 36 9.71 0.37 9.56
C GLU A 36 10.70 1.24 10.33
N GLN A 37 11.99 1.17 10.00
CA GLN A 37 13.01 2.04 10.56
C GLN A 37 12.71 3.52 10.28
N LEU A 38 12.41 3.88 9.03
CA LEU A 38 12.08 5.27 8.66
C LEU A 38 10.82 5.77 9.36
N CYS A 39 9.76 4.95 9.45
CA CYS A 39 8.53 5.33 10.13
C CYS A 39 8.71 5.50 11.64
N THR A 40 9.60 4.70 12.25
CA THR A 40 9.94 4.79 13.68
C THR A 40 10.76 6.04 13.98
N GLU A 41 11.78 6.33 13.16
CA GLU A 41 12.68 7.47 13.38
C GLU A 41 12.06 8.82 13.00
N PHE A 42 11.18 8.84 11.99
CA PHE A 42 10.61 10.09 11.45
C PHE A 42 9.07 10.01 11.39
N PRO A 43 8.40 10.01 12.54
CA PRO A 43 6.95 9.78 12.59
C PRO A 43 6.12 10.93 11.98
N SER A 44 6.70 12.10 11.72
CA SER A 44 6.03 13.23 11.05
C SER A 44 5.94 13.07 9.52
N THR A 45 6.70 12.18 8.90
CA THR A 45 6.70 12.02 7.44
C THR A 45 5.58 11.09 6.99
N VAL A 46 4.61 11.63 6.23
CA VAL A 46 3.53 10.83 5.63
C VAL A 46 4.11 9.85 4.60
N VAL A 47 3.72 8.58 4.71
CA VAL A 47 4.16 7.50 3.82
C VAL A 47 3.01 7.01 2.98
N LEU A 48 3.24 6.87 1.68
CA LEU A 48 2.32 6.24 0.74
C LEU A 48 2.91 4.93 0.23
N LEU A 49 2.32 3.80 0.59
CA LEU A 49 2.65 2.51 -0.01
C LEU A 49 1.93 2.34 -1.34
N ASP A 50 2.70 2.26 -2.43
CA ASP A 50 2.13 2.10 -3.76
C ASP A 50 1.60 0.68 -3.98
N HIS A 51 0.41 0.58 -4.58
CA HIS A 51 -0.10 -0.67 -5.17
C HIS A 51 -0.13 -1.85 -4.20
N LEU A 52 -0.69 -1.68 -3.00
CA LEU A 52 -0.68 -2.68 -1.93
C LEU A 52 0.74 -3.15 -1.53
N GLY A 53 1.77 -2.31 -1.68
CA GLY A 53 3.16 -2.74 -1.47
C GLY A 53 3.61 -3.82 -2.45
N PHE A 54 2.92 -3.97 -3.59
CA PHE A 54 3.07 -5.09 -4.53
C PHE A 54 2.75 -6.48 -3.96
N CYS A 55 2.07 -6.56 -2.81
CA CYS A 55 1.56 -7.83 -2.30
C CYS A 55 0.41 -8.34 -3.18
N LYS A 56 0.55 -9.57 -3.66
CA LYS A 56 -0.50 -10.31 -4.39
C LYS A 56 -1.36 -11.09 -3.40
N PRO A 57 -2.56 -11.57 -3.79
CA PRO A 57 -3.27 -12.56 -2.98
C PRO A 57 -2.34 -13.73 -2.65
N PRO A 58 -2.21 -14.14 -1.39
CA PRO A 58 -1.25 -15.18 -1.03
C PRO A 58 -1.68 -16.54 -1.59
N ILE A 59 -0.74 -17.27 -2.19
CA ILE A 59 -0.91 -18.67 -2.62
C ILE A 59 0.04 -19.63 -1.90
N ASN A 60 0.92 -19.08 -1.06
CA ASN A 60 1.90 -19.79 -0.26
C ASN A 60 2.24 -18.98 1.00
N ASP A 61 2.98 -19.58 1.93
CA ASP A 61 3.30 -18.99 3.22
C ASP A 61 4.17 -17.72 3.10
N GLU A 62 5.09 -17.68 2.14
CA GLU A 62 5.95 -16.52 1.89
C GLU A 62 5.14 -15.28 1.49
N GLN A 63 4.19 -15.43 0.57
CA GLN A 63 3.29 -14.34 0.20
C GLN A 63 2.31 -14.00 1.33
N GLY A 64 1.88 -14.99 2.11
CA GLY A 64 1.09 -14.79 3.32
C GLY A 64 1.82 -13.94 4.35
N LEU A 65 3.11 -14.20 4.55
CA LEU A 65 3.98 -13.43 5.43
C LEU A 65 4.18 -12.00 4.90
N SER A 66 4.47 -11.83 3.61
CA SER A 66 4.59 -10.50 2.98
C SER A 66 3.31 -9.67 3.14
N PHE A 67 2.14 -10.28 2.95
CA PHE A 67 0.87 -9.60 3.16
C PHE A 67 0.61 -9.30 4.64
N SER A 68 1.00 -10.19 5.56
CA SER A 68 0.92 -9.93 7.01
C SER A 68 1.84 -8.77 7.42
N GLN A 69 3.03 -8.66 6.82
CA GLN A 69 3.94 -7.52 7.01
C GLN A 69 3.31 -6.21 6.52
N LEU A 70 2.65 -6.21 5.35
CA LEU A 70 1.87 -5.06 4.87
C LEU A 70 0.82 -4.65 5.90
N LEU A 71 0.02 -5.60 6.37
CA LEU A 71 -1.04 -5.32 7.34
C LEU A 71 -0.46 -4.76 8.64
N ASN A 72 0.66 -5.30 9.13
CA ASN A 72 1.32 -4.86 10.36
C ASN A 72 1.83 -3.41 10.31
N LEU A 73 1.96 -2.80 9.13
CA LEU A 73 2.29 -1.38 9.01
C LEU A 73 1.17 -0.44 9.46
N PHE A 74 -0.05 -0.94 9.71
CA PHE A 74 -1.15 -0.13 10.26
C PHE A 74 -0.81 0.56 11.59
N ARG A 75 0.12 -0.02 12.36
CA ARG A 75 0.63 0.48 13.64
C ARG A 75 1.35 1.82 13.52
N PHE A 76 1.78 2.16 12.31
CA PHE A 76 2.43 3.42 11.94
C PHE A 76 1.37 4.41 11.44
N PRO A 77 0.96 5.42 12.23
CA PRO A 77 -0.17 6.28 11.88
C PRO A 77 0.01 7.07 10.58
N GLN A 78 1.26 7.33 10.20
CA GLN A 78 1.62 8.08 8.99
C GLN A 78 1.55 7.24 7.70
N VAL A 79 1.40 5.92 7.79
CA VAL A 79 1.37 5.02 6.63
C VAL A 79 -0.04 4.93 6.04
N HIS A 80 -0.13 5.24 4.75
CA HIS A 80 -1.32 5.10 3.92
C HIS A 80 -1.05 4.10 2.80
N VAL A 81 -2.08 3.35 2.40
CA VAL A 81 -1.97 2.32 1.35
C VAL A 81 -2.71 2.79 0.10
N LYS A 82 -2.02 2.82 -1.05
CA LYS A 82 -2.67 3.06 -2.33
C LYS A 82 -3.27 1.77 -2.88
N PHE A 83 -4.59 1.78 -3.04
CA PHE A 83 -5.35 0.77 -3.75
C PHE A 83 -5.58 1.24 -5.20
N GLY A 84 -4.68 0.85 -6.10
CA GLY A 84 -4.72 1.22 -7.51
C GLY A 84 -3.63 0.51 -8.31
N ALA A 85 -3.65 0.64 -9.64
CA ALA A 85 -2.88 -0.18 -10.58
C ALA A 85 -3.01 -1.68 -10.30
N LEU A 86 -4.23 -2.14 -10.03
CA LEU A 86 -4.50 -3.49 -9.51
C LEU A 86 -4.07 -4.62 -10.46
N PHE A 87 -3.95 -4.35 -11.76
CA PHE A 87 -3.36 -5.27 -12.74
C PHE A 87 -1.92 -5.71 -12.39
N ARG A 88 -1.22 -4.97 -11.52
CA ARG A 88 0.13 -5.32 -11.05
C ARG A 88 0.12 -6.44 -10.01
N VAL A 89 -0.98 -6.62 -9.27
CA VAL A 89 -1.07 -7.53 -8.13
C VAL A 89 -2.18 -8.58 -8.23
N SER A 90 -3.21 -8.32 -9.03
CA SER A 90 -4.26 -9.30 -9.32
C SER A 90 -3.75 -10.43 -10.23
N ARG A 91 -4.32 -11.62 -10.04
CA ARG A 91 -4.21 -12.76 -10.96
C ARG A 91 -5.46 -12.98 -11.79
N ALA A 92 -6.56 -12.30 -11.45
CA ALA A 92 -7.80 -12.33 -12.22
C ALA A 92 -7.80 -11.24 -13.30
N GLN A 93 -8.66 -11.40 -14.31
CA GLN A 93 -8.97 -10.30 -15.20
C GLN A 93 -9.81 -9.23 -14.48
N PHE A 94 -9.90 -8.05 -15.08
CA PHE A 94 -10.81 -7.01 -14.63
C PHE A 94 -12.22 -7.60 -14.40
N PRO A 95 -12.88 -7.32 -13.25
CA PRO A 95 -12.62 -6.25 -12.30
C PRO A 95 -11.71 -6.61 -11.12
N TYR A 96 -10.84 -7.62 -11.24
CA TYR A 96 -9.84 -8.01 -10.22
C TYR A 96 -10.48 -8.46 -8.90
N LEU A 97 -11.52 -9.30 -8.98
CA LEU A 97 -12.33 -9.74 -7.82
C LEU A 97 -11.52 -10.52 -6.78
N ASP A 98 -10.40 -11.12 -7.17
CA ASP A 98 -9.46 -11.80 -6.27
C ASP A 98 -8.83 -10.86 -5.23
N LEU A 99 -8.90 -9.53 -5.44
CA LEU A 99 -8.41 -8.52 -4.50
C LEU A 99 -9.46 -8.05 -3.49
N SER A 100 -10.71 -8.49 -3.58
CA SER A 100 -11.79 -8.08 -2.67
C SER A 100 -11.47 -8.36 -1.20
N LEU A 101 -10.96 -9.56 -0.90
CA LEU A 101 -10.52 -9.95 0.45
C LEU A 101 -9.31 -9.12 0.91
N LEU A 102 -8.36 -8.84 0.02
CA LEU A 102 -7.21 -7.99 0.34
C LEU A 102 -7.66 -6.57 0.69
N LEU A 103 -8.60 -6.00 -0.07
CA LEU A 103 -9.17 -4.70 0.26
C LEU A 103 -9.84 -4.71 1.63
N SER A 104 -10.67 -5.73 1.90
CA SER A 104 -11.36 -5.86 3.18
C SER A 104 -10.37 -5.90 4.35
N HIS A 105 -9.31 -6.72 4.26
CA HIS A 105 -8.27 -6.79 5.29
C HIS A 105 -7.52 -5.46 5.45
N VAL A 106 -7.11 -4.83 4.35
CA VAL A 106 -6.39 -3.55 4.39
C VAL A 106 -7.27 -2.46 5.01
N VAL A 107 -8.54 -2.35 4.63
CA VAL A 107 -9.49 -1.40 5.24
C VAL A 107 -9.73 -1.72 6.71
N SER A 108 -9.81 -2.99 7.09
CA SER A 108 -10.02 -3.38 8.49
C SER A 108 -8.84 -3.01 9.41
N HIS A 109 -7.60 -3.10 8.90
CA HIS A 109 -6.40 -2.78 9.69
C HIS A 109 -6.06 -1.28 9.65
N PHE A 110 -6.08 -0.67 8.46
CA PHE A 110 -5.70 0.73 8.29
C PHE A 110 -6.86 1.69 8.58
N GLY A 111 -8.11 1.25 8.44
CA GLY A 111 -9.28 2.13 8.39
C GLY A 111 -9.41 2.80 7.01
N ALA A 112 -10.64 3.07 6.58
CA ALA A 112 -10.93 3.61 5.25
C ALA A 112 -10.21 4.96 4.97
N ASN A 113 -9.97 5.78 6.00
CA ASN A 113 -9.30 7.07 5.87
C ASN A 113 -7.81 6.96 5.47
N ARG A 114 -7.18 5.79 5.65
CA ARG A 114 -5.77 5.55 5.29
C ARG A 114 -5.60 4.68 4.05
N VAL A 115 -6.71 4.34 3.38
CA VAL A 115 -6.70 3.60 2.12
C VAL A 115 -7.07 4.53 0.99
N MET A 116 -6.10 4.87 0.14
CA MET A 116 -6.28 5.78 -0.96
C MET A 116 -6.65 5.03 -2.23
N TRP A 117 -7.78 5.38 -2.84
CA TRP A 117 -8.10 4.88 -4.17
C TRP A 117 -7.34 5.66 -5.24
N SER A 118 -6.46 5.00 -6.01
CA SER A 118 -5.65 5.66 -7.03
C SER A 118 -6.17 5.39 -8.44
N ARG A 119 -6.36 6.46 -9.23
CA ARG A 119 -6.73 6.35 -10.65
C ARG A 119 -5.49 6.11 -11.49
N THR A 120 -5.29 4.89 -11.96
CA THR A 120 -4.34 4.60 -13.05
C THR A 120 -5.10 4.20 -14.31
N ALA A 121 -4.87 4.94 -15.40
CA ALA A 121 -5.45 4.80 -16.74
C ALA A 121 -6.99 4.83 -16.82
N THR A 122 -7.50 5.83 -17.52
CA THR A 122 -8.82 6.47 -17.34
C THR A 122 -10.04 5.65 -17.77
N GLN A 123 -9.90 4.55 -18.53
CA GLN A 123 -11.05 3.86 -19.14
C GLN A 123 -11.59 2.66 -18.34
N LEU A 124 -10.76 1.95 -17.56
CA LEU A 124 -11.21 0.82 -16.74
C LEU A 124 -11.90 1.27 -15.42
N PHE A 125 -11.76 2.55 -15.06
CA PHE A 125 -12.11 3.13 -13.76
C PHE A 125 -13.60 3.19 -13.44
N GLN A 126 -14.44 3.71 -14.37
CA GLN A 126 -15.87 3.89 -14.09
C GLN A 126 -16.56 2.55 -13.79
N LYS A 127 -16.14 1.49 -14.47
CA LYS A 127 -16.66 0.13 -14.24
C LYS A 127 -16.26 -0.38 -12.85
N GLN A 128 -15.03 -0.14 -12.39
CA GLN A 128 -14.54 -0.71 -11.14
C GLN A 128 -15.19 -0.12 -9.89
N PHE A 129 -15.29 1.22 -9.80
CA PHE A 129 -15.93 1.89 -8.67
C PHE A 129 -17.42 1.53 -8.56
N THR A 130 -18.09 1.38 -9.72
CA THR A 130 -19.49 0.97 -9.78
C THR A 130 -19.68 -0.46 -9.29
N VAL A 131 -18.87 -1.41 -9.75
CA VAL A 131 -18.94 -2.81 -9.32
C VAL A 131 -18.67 -2.94 -7.82
N MET A 132 -17.65 -2.25 -7.30
CA MET A 132 -17.35 -2.31 -5.86
C MET A 132 -18.47 -1.69 -5.02
N LYS A 133 -19.05 -0.55 -5.40
CA LYS A 133 -20.23 -0.01 -4.71
C LYS A 133 -21.40 -1.00 -4.69
N GLN A 134 -21.59 -1.77 -5.76
CA GLN A 134 -22.65 -2.78 -5.84
C GLN A 134 -22.37 -4.03 -5.00
N CYS A 135 -21.11 -4.42 -4.79
CA CYS A 135 -20.77 -5.59 -3.99
C CYS A 135 -20.87 -5.36 -2.46
N TYR A 136 -20.93 -4.10 -2.01
CA TYR A 136 -20.98 -3.74 -0.58
C TYR A 136 -22.31 -3.06 -0.17
N GLN A 137 -23.35 -3.13 -1.01
CA GLN A 137 -24.75 -2.83 -0.68
C GLN A 137 -25.56 -4.12 -0.68
#